data_AF-A0AAU5E9N3-F1
#
_entry.id   AF-A0AAU5E9N3-F1
#
_cell.length_a   1.000
_cell.length_b   1.000
_cell.length_c   1.000
_cell.angle_alpha   90.00
_cell.angle_beta   90.00
_cell.angle_gamma   90.00
#
_symmetry.space_group_name_H-M   'P 1'
#
loop_
_entity.id
_entity.type
_entity.pdbx_description
1 polymer ?
#
loop_
_entity_poly.entity_id
_entity_poly.type
_entity_poly.pdbx_seq_one_letter_code
_entity_poly.pdbx_strand_id
1 'polypeptide(L)'
;MNDDQQKPMTAQPSRPEATQNEAPPEQPGPDAKPKGIALYHDMRVEEDFTKCATRLFSILRLAAEKSPGAPRYVYLDVQGHRNAAGGYDADALEIIHEFLLGFLGPYFTEISTPLYHARNPEPQREDIPHILNVRDPDREHSYDHRELPVRSRDTIPDGRRSRPPVRAIADYLGLDEPICLICWQAPVERAHVVPESLGGSNDVRNFALLCPRHHREAPDVADAEAFWSWVDYACERDGHMKWEGVDPETLAKAEHVGLHIDTRGPVRKSVRHFDRVRDELVRHYGWSPEEFAGGHHWGALMEEFHTVMDSATSTHFNVSKKASTEAWAFEVARRRLKDETAQDEADSDRSAVSSRPAVDLAERTVRKSPLNNGAQSLVDAARRADIAIEAAALVRDIISSAGVSSAEEVLRCIKEEVADRTAQFDRLDGELMGHAVCRYCGHAIARIGNSTWRHSAAAPMSRGCRAASFDRDGNWDDSLDRAWKASPPKTYR
;
A
#
# COMPACT_ATOMS: atom_id res chain seq x y z
N MET A 1 18.68 -86.12 -37.02
CA MET A 1 17.50 -86.31 -37.90
C MET A 1 17.07 -84.90 -38.31
N ASN A 2 17.92 -84.23 -39.10
CA ASN A 2 17.98 -84.30 -40.58
C ASN A 2 16.80 -83.51 -41.16
N ASP A 3 16.94 -82.53 -42.03
CA ASP A 3 18.03 -81.94 -42.82
C ASP A 3 17.51 -80.49 -43.12
N ASP A 4 18.27 -79.43 -43.42
CA ASP A 4 19.16 -79.32 -44.56
C ASP A 4 19.94 -77.97 -44.51
N GLN A 5 21.26 -78.09 -44.73
CA GLN A 5 22.19 -77.24 -45.49
C GLN A 5 22.20 -75.68 -45.41
N GLN A 6 23.11 -75.21 -44.57
CA GLN A 6 24.24 -74.26 -44.78
C GLN A 6 24.27 -73.21 -45.94
N LYS A 7 24.25 -71.92 -45.52
CA LYS A 7 25.22 -70.79 -45.76
C LYS A 7 25.40 -70.18 -47.17
N PRO A 8 25.98 -68.96 -47.31
CA PRO A 8 25.69 -67.63 -46.73
C PRO A 8 25.40 -66.56 -47.82
N MET A 9 24.80 -65.42 -47.47
CA MET A 9 24.80 -64.22 -48.34
C MET A 9 25.26 -62.98 -47.58
N THR A 10 26.31 -62.34 -48.10
CA THR A 10 26.77 -61.00 -47.73
C THR A 10 26.37 -59.97 -48.78
N ALA A 11 25.87 -58.85 -48.26
CA ALA A 11 25.83 -57.49 -48.80
C ALA A 11 24.89 -57.14 -49.98
N GLN A 12 23.85 -56.36 -49.67
CA GLN A 12 23.58 -55.07 -50.32
C GLN A 12 22.77 -54.14 -49.39
N PRO A 13 22.92 -52.80 -49.52
CA PRO A 13 22.51 -51.82 -48.53
C PRO A 13 21.02 -51.47 -48.63
N SER A 14 20.36 -51.40 -47.47
CA SER A 14 18.99 -50.93 -47.33
C SER A 14 18.88 -49.43 -47.60
N ARG A 15 17.92 -49.09 -48.46
CA ARG A 15 17.38 -47.74 -48.75
C ARG A 15 17.26 -46.88 -47.49
N PRO A 16 17.50 -45.56 -47.57
CA PRO A 16 17.16 -44.66 -46.48
C PRO A 16 15.63 -44.60 -46.34
N GLU A 17 15.15 -44.84 -45.12
CA GLU A 17 13.78 -44.56 -44.71
C GLU A 17 13.51 -43.06 -44.89
N ALA A 18 12.42 -42.77 -45.60
CA ALA A 18 11.96 -41.42 -45.82
C ALA A 18 11.60 -40.78 -44.47
N THR A 19 12.33 -39.72 -44.12
CA THR A 19 11.94 -38.75 -43.10
C THR A 19 10.52 -38.28 -43.40
N GLN A 20 9.59 -38.60 -42.50
CA GLN A 20 8.28 -37.96 -42.45
C GLN A 20 8.53 -36.49 -42.09
N ASN A 21 8.51 -35.63 -43.10
CA ASN A 21 8.43 -34.19 -42.90
C ASN A 21 7.10 -33.91 -42.19
N GLU A 22 7.16 -33.60 -40.91
CA GLU A 22 6.06 -32.94 -40.20
C GLU A 22 5.72 -31.64 -40.95
N ALA A 23 4.48 -31.58 -41.43
CA ALA A 23 3.96 -30.37 -42.04
C ALA A 23 3.95 -29.24 -41.00
N PRO A 24 4.30 -28.00 -41.38
CA PRO A 24 4.14 -26.85 -40.51
C PRO A 24 2.68 -26.73 -40.05
N PRO A 25 2.42 -26.21 -38.83
CA PRO A 25 1.06 -26.06 -38.34
C PRO A 25 0.26 -25.20 -39.32
N GLU A 26 -0.85 -25.75 -39.82
CA GLU A 26 -1.80 -25.04 -40.68
C GLU A 26 -2.20 -23.73 -40.00
N GLN A 27 -1.94 -22.61 -40.68
CA GLN A 27 -2.49 -21.33 -40.25
C GLN A 27 -4.01 -21.40 -40.32
N PRO A 28 -4.74 -21.03 -39.26
CA PRO A 28 -6.19 -21.08 -39.26
C PRO A 28 -6.72 -20.15 -40.35
N GLY A 29 -7.59 -20.69 -41.22
CA GLY A 29 -8.24 -19.91 -42.28
C GLY A 29 -9.06 -18.74 -41.71
N PRO A 30 -9.33 -17.71 -42.54
CA PRO A 30 -9.90 -16.43 -42.10
C PRO A 30 -11.32 -16.48 -41.51
N ASP A 31 -11.98 -17.65 -41.47
CA ASP A 31 -13.35 -17.85 -40.98
C ASP A 31 -13.46 -18.75 -39.73
N ALA A 32 -12.34 -19.13 -39.10
CA ALA A 32 -12.40 -19.88 -37.85
C ALA A 32 -12.90 -18.97 -36.70
N LYS A 33 -14.13 -19.22 -36.19
CA LYS A 33 -14.64 -18.54 -35.00
C LYS A 33 -13.56 -18.56 -33.89
N PRO A 34 -13.28 -17.42 -33.24
CA PRO A 34 -12.26 -17.37 -32.20
C PRO A 34 -12.59 -18.40 -31.13
N LYS A 35 -11.61 -19.26 -30.79
CA LYS A 35 -11.74 -20.23 -29.70
C LYS A 35 -12.10 -19.47 -28.43
N GLY A 36 -13.16 -19.91 -27.75
CA GLY A 36 -13.58 -19.32 -26.48
C GLY A 36 -12.50 -19.46 -25.42
N ILE A 37 -12.43 -18.48 -24.51
CA ILE A 37 -11.53 -18.49 -23.36
C ILE A 37 -12.32 -18.94 -22.14
N ALA A 38 -11.88 -20.02 -21.50
CA ALA A 38 -12.37 -20.42 -20.19
C ALA A 38 -11.52 -19.75 -19.10
N LEU A 39 -12.19 -19.05 -18.19
CA LEU A 39 -11.60 -18.39 -17.03
C LEU A 39 -12.11 -19.14 -15.80
N TYR A 40 -11.21 -19.71 -15.03
CA TYR A 40 -11.54 -20.41 -13.80
C TYR A 40 -10.99 -19.63 -12.63
N HIS A 41 -11.84 -19.34 -11.65
CA HIS A 41 -11.44 -18.78 -10.36
C HIS A 41 -12.06 -19.61 -9.25
N ASP A 42 -11.27 -19.87 -8.23
CA ASP A 42 -11.72 -20.58 -7.05
C ASP A 42 -11.57 -19.62 -5.88
N MET A 43 -12.69 -19.12 -5.35
CA MET A 43 -12.71 -18.23 -4.20
C MET A 43 -12.28 -19.03 -2.97
N ARG A 44 -10.97 -18.96 -2.69
CA ARG A 44 -10.35 -19.63 -1.57
C ARG A 44 -10.75 -18.97 -0.26
N VAL A 45 -10.67 -19.72 0.83
CA VAL A 45 -11.04 -19.23 2.15
C VAL A 45 -10.33 -17.92 2.51
N GLU A 46 -9.08 -17.69 2.10
CA GLU A 46 -8.36 -16.46 2.44
C GLU A 46 -8.81 -15.19 1.68
N GLU A 47 -9.68 -15.32 0.69
CA GLU A 47 -10.14 -14.21 -0.15
C GLU A 47 -11.37 -13.53 0.46
N ASP A 48 -11.22 -12.28 0.91
CA ASP A 48 -12.38 -11.43 1.14
C ASP A 48 -12.98 -10.95 -0.21
N PHE A 49 -14.12 -10.24 -0.16
CA PHE A 49 -14.73 -9.65 -1.34
C PHE A 49 -13.73 -8.84 -2.18
N THR A 50 -12.95 -7.96 -1.56
CA THR A 50 -12.05 -7.03 -2.27
C THR A 50 -10.97 -7.79 -3.03
N LYS A 51 -10.35 -8.80 -2.41
CA LYS A 51 -9.33 -9.66 -3.04
C LYS A 51 -9.92 -10.47 -4.19
N CYS A 52 -11.04 -11.15 -3.96
CA CYS A 52 -11.68 -11.98 -4.97
C CYS A 52 -12.14 -11.13 -6.18
N ALA A 53 -12.77 -9.98 -5.92
CA ALA A 53 -13.20 -9.05 -6.96
C ALA A 53 -12.02 -8.52 -7.78
N THR A 54 -10.91 -8.16 -7.12
CA THR A 54 -9.69 -7.70 -7.80
C THR A 54 -9.09 -8.78 -8.68
N ARG A 55 -9.00 -10.03 -8.19
CA ARG A 55 -8.47 -11.19 -8.95
C ARG A 55 -9.33 -11.52 -10.17
N LEU A 56 -10.65 -11.63 -10.00
CA LEU A 56 -11.59 -11.85 -11.10
C LEU A 56 -11.46 -10.78 -12.18
N PHE A 57 -11.38 -9.51 -11.77
CA PHE A 57 -11.19 -8.40 -12.69
C PHE A 57 -9.84 -8.45 -13.42
N SER A 58 -8.75 -8.78 -12.72
CA SER A 58 -7.43 -8.96 -13.33
C SER A 58 -7.42 -10.11 -14.35
N ILE A 59 -8.06 -11.25 -14.05
CA ILE A 59 -8.17 -12.38 -14.97
C ILE A 59 -8.97 -11.99 -16.22
N LEU A 60 -10.10 -11.29 -16.05
CA LEU A 60 -10.90 -10.76 -17.17
C LEU A 60 -10.06 -9.84 -18.06
N ARG A 61 -9.37 -8.86 -17.47
CA ARG A 61 -8.51 -7.92 -18.21
C ARG A 61 -7.42 -8.64 -18.99
N LEU A 62 -6.70 -9.55 -18.32
CA LEU A 62 -5.62 -10.30 -18.95
C LEU A 62 -6.14 -11.15 -20.12
N ALA A 63 -7.32 -11.75 -19.97
CA ALA A 63 -7.96 -12.51 -21.04
C ALA A 63 -8.35 -11.65 -22.23
N ALA A 64 -8.92 -10.47 -21.97
CA ALA A 64 -9.29 -9.51 -23.02
C ALA A 64 -8.06 -8.96 -23.77
N GLU A 65 -6.97 -8.67 -23.06
CA GLU A 65 -5.73 -8.20 -23.66
C GLU A 65 -5.04 -9.29 -24.50
N LYS A 66 -5.04 -10.54 -24.02
CA LYS A 66 -4.42 -11.67 -24.73
C LYS A 66 -5.24 -12.17 -25.91
N SER A 67 -6.55 -12.02 -25.88
CA SER A 67 -7.46 -12.56 -26.91
C SER A 67 -8.68 -11.64 -27.07
N PRO A 68 -8.49 -10.47 -27.72
CA PRO A 68 -9.56 -9.49 -27.92
C PRO A 68 -10.74 -10.09 -28.70
N GLY A 69 -11.96 -9.81 -28.26
CA GLY A 69 -13.20 -10.27 -28.92
C GLY A 69 -13.47 -11.79 -28.87
N ALA A 70 -12.59 -12.59 -28.26
CA ALA A 70 -12.85 -14.00 -28.07
C ALA A 70 -13.93 -14.20 -26.98
N PRO A 71 -14.93 -15.08 -27.17
CA PRO A 71 -15.97 -15.34 -26.18
C PRO A 71 -15.38 -15.77 -24.83
N ARG A 72 -15.78 -15.13 -23.73
CA ARG A 72 -15.25 -15.40 -22.38
C ARG A 72 -16.28 -16.14 -21.52
N TYR A 73 -15.87 -17.28 -20.98
CA TYR A 73 -16.68 -18.11 -20.08
C TYR A 73 -16.02 -18.12 -18.71
N VAL A 74 -16.70 -17.65 -17.68
CA VAL A 74 -16.17 -17.66 -16.31
C VAL A 74 -16.81 -18.78 -15.49
N TYR A 75 -15.98 -19.52 -14.78
CA TYR A 75 -16.34 -20.56 -13.84
C TYR A 75 -15.82 -20.14 -12.47
N LEU A 76 -16.74 -19.99 -11.53
CA LEU A 76 -16.43 -19.67 -10.14
C LEU A 76 -16.75 -20.88 -9.27
N ASP A 77 -15.77 -21.35 -8.51
CA ASP A 77 -15.98 -22.22 -7.36
C ASP A 77 -15.73 -21.44 -6.06
N VAL A 78 -16.25 -21.94 -4.94
CA VAL A 78 -16.15 -21.27 -3.63
C VAL A 78 -15.85 -22.27 -2.52
N GLN A 79 -14.62 -22.20 -2.02
CA GLN A 79 -14.10 -22.97 -0.90
C GLN A 79 -14.27 -22.21 0.42
N GLY A 80 -14.72 -22.88 1.48
CA GLY A 80 -15.02 -22.18 2.74
C GLY A 80 -16.17 -21.19 2.56
N HIS A 81 -16.05 -19.97 3.10
CA HIS A 81 -17.08 -18.93 2.97
C HIS A 81 -18.50 -19.40 3.32
N ARG A 82 -18.63 -20.17 4.39
CA ARG A 82 -19.91 -20.68 4.88
C ARG A 82 -20.28 -20.00 6.19
N ASN A 83 -21.55 -19.63 6.30
CA ASN A 83 -22.14 -19.16 7.55
C ASN A 83 -22.55 -20.36 8.43
N ALA A 84 -22.96 -20.08 9.67
CA ALA A 84 -23.35 -21.12 10.64
C ALA A 84 -24.57 -21.96 10.20
N ALA A 85 -25.40 -21.45 9.28
CA ALA A 85 -26.53 -22.19 8.69
C ALA A 85 -26.13 -23.05 7.47
N GLY A 86 -24.84 -23.05 7.09
CA GLY A 86 -24.32 -23.80 5.94
C GLY A 86 -24.52 -23.11 4.58
N GLY A 87 -25.11 -21.92 4.55
CA GLY A 87 -25.16 -21.08 3.35
C GLY A 87 -23.88 -20.30 3.13
N TYR A 88 -23.76 -19.59 2.01
CA TYR A 88 -22.63 -18.68 1.77
C TYR A 88 -22.63 -17.50 2.75
N ASP A 89 -21.43 -17.02 3.11
CA ASP A 89 -21.27 -15.78 3.87
C ASP A 89 -21.52 -14.54 3.00
N ALA A 90 -21.40 -13.35 3.60
CA ALA A 90 -21.68 -12.08 2.92
C ALA A 90 -20.74 -11.85 1.73
N ASP A 91 -19.43 -12.07 1.91
CA ASP A 91 -18.42 -11.89 0.86
C ASP A 91 -18.71 -12.77 -0.37
N ALA A 92 -18.96 -14.07 -0.16
CA ALA A 92 -19.24 -14.98 -1.27
C ALA A 92 -20.57 -14.67 -1.96
N LEU A 93 -21.61 -14.29 -1.21
CA LEU A 93 -22.88 -13.88 -1.80
C LEU A 93 -22.75 -12.60 -2.63
N GLU A 94 -22.02 -11.62 -2.14
CA GLU A 94 -21.77 -10.35 -2.84
C GLU A 94 -20.96 -10.59 -4.12
N ILE A 95 -19.92 -11.44 -4.08
CA ILE A 95 -19.19 -11.86 -5.28
C ILE A 95 -20.12 -12.53 -6.30
N ILE A 96 -20.90 -13.53 -5.87
CA ILE A 96 -21.72 -14.33 -6.78
C ILE A 96 -22.85 -13.48 -7.40
N HIS A 97 -23.60 -12.72 -6.59
CA HIS A 97 -24.80 -12.04 -7.06
C HIS A 97 -24.57 -10.60 -7.52
N GLU A 98 -23.77 -9.82 -6.79
CA GLU A 98 -23.66 -8.39 -7.05
C GLU A 98 -22.51 -8.10 -8.01
N PHE A 99 -21.33 -8.64 -7.72
CA PHE A 99 -20.14 -8.34 -8.50
C PHE A 99 -20.09 -9.15 -9.81
N LEU A 100 -20.22 -10.48 -9.76
CA LEU A 100 -20.06 -11.31 -10.95
C LEU A 100 -21.23 -11.13 -11.93
N LEU A 101 -22.47 -11.26 -11.45
CA LEU A 101 -23.65 -11.08 -12.29
C LEU A 101 -23.92 -9.60 -12.60
N GLY A 102 -23.88 -8.74 -11.59
CA GLY A 102 -24.26 -7.33 -11.73
C GLY A 102 -23.20 -6.46 -12.42
N PHE A 103 -21.94 -6.53 -11.96
CA PHE A 103 -20.87 -5.67 -12.48
C PHE A 103 -20.09 -6.30 -13.64
N LEU A 104 -19.61 -7.54 -13.49
CA LEU A 104 -18.78 -8.20 -14.51
C LEU A 104 -19.60 -8.84 -15.64
N GLY A 105 -20.88 -9.11 -15.42
CA GLY A 105 -21.73 -9.85 -16.36
C GLY A 105 -21.70 -9.35 -17.80
N PRO A 106 -21.73 -8.03 -18.06
CA PRO A 106 -21.64 -7.49 -19.42
C PRO A 106 -20.35 -7.85 -20.16
N TYR A 107 -19.25 -8.18 -19.46
CA TYR A 107 -17.94 -8.48 -20.05
C TYR A 107 -17.70 -9.98 -20.33
N PHE A 108 -18.62 -10.84 -19.89
CA PHE A 108 -18.60 -12.27 -20.14
C PHE A 108 -19.67 -12.69 -21.15
N THR A 109 -19.40 -13.78 -21.86
CA THR A 109 -20.41 -14.49 -22.65
C THR A 109 -21.28 -15.35 -21.74
N GLU A 110 -20.67 -16.03 -20.77
CA GLU A 110 -21.34 -16.97 -19.89
C GLU A 110 -20.67 -17.00 -18.51
N ILE A 111 -21.49 -17.21 -17.49
CA ILE A 111 -21.11 -17.26 -16.08
C ILE A 111 -21.65 -18.56 -15.50
N SER A 112 -20.77 -19.35 -14.89
CA SER A 112 -21.12 -20.53 -14.11
C SER A 112 -20.64 -20.37 -12.68
N THR A 113 -21.56 -20.51 -11.74
CA THR A 113 -21.31 -20.49 -10.29
C THR A 113 -21.97 -21.70 -9.65
N PRO A 114 -21.71 -22.00 -8.36
CA PRO A 114 -22.39 -23.08 -7.66
C PRO A 114 -23.90 -22.83 -7.48
N LEU A 115 -24.35 -21.56 -7.60
CA LEU A 115 -25.75 -21.17 -7.41
C LEU A 115 -26.53 -21.07 -8.71
N TYR A 116 -25.88 -20.70 -9.82
CA TYR A 116 -26.57 -20.50 -11.08
C TYR A 116 -25.64 -20.63 -12.29
N HIS A 117 -26.27 -20.77 -13.45
CA HIS A 117 -25.64 -20.64 -14.75
C HIS A 117 -26.38 -19.58 -15.56
N ALA A 118 -25.66 -18.60 -16.10
CA ALA A 118 -26.24 -17.47 -16.82
C ALA A 118 -25.46 -17.17 -18.09
N ARG A 119 -26.20 -16.97 -19.19
CA ARG A 119 -25.65 -16.44 -20.44
C ARG A 119 -25.97 -14.96 -20.55
N ASN A 120 -25.00 -14.18 -21.00
CA ASN A 120 -25.20 -12.76 -21.28
C ASN A 120 -26.21 -12.61 -22.44
N PRO A 121 -27.34 -11.92 -22.24
CA PRO A 121 -28.33 -11.74 -23.30
C PRO A 121 -27.84 -10.81 -24.40
N GLU A 122 -26.88 -9.93 -24.09
CA GLU A 122 -26.27 -8.99 -25.00
C GLU A 122 -24.90 -9.49 -25.48
N PRO A 123 -24.37 -8.96 -26.60
CA PRO A 123 -22.97 -9.20 -26.96
C PRO A 123 -22.03 -8.79 -25.83
N GLN A 124 -21.00 -9.61 -25.57
CA GLN A 124 -20.00 -9.29 -24.55
C GLN A 124 -19.33 -7.94 -24.86
N ARG A 125 -19.06 -7.18 -23.81
CA ARG A 125 -18.37 -5.89 -23.89
C ARG A 125 -16.86 -6.06 -23.93
N GLU A 126 -16.22 -5.17 -24.67
CA GLU A 126 -14.76 -5.10 -24.82
C GLU A 126 -14.17 -3.84 -24.16
N ASP A 127 -15.01 -2.89 -23.75
CA ASP A 127 -14.63 -1.65 -23.07
C ASP A 127 -14.45 -1.86 -21.56
N ILE A 128 -13.54 -2.78 -21.20
CA ILE A 128 -13.22 -3.10 -19.81
C ILE A 128 -12.44 -1.93 -19.19
N PRO A 129 -12.83 -1.42 -18.01
CA PRO A 129 -12.10 -0.35 -17.34
C PRO A 129 -10.63 -0.72 -17.06
N HIS A 130 -9.76 0.28 -16.97
CA HIS A 130 -8.36 0.03 -16.59
C HIS A 130 -8.19 -0.19 -15.08
N ILE A 131 -9.07 0.38 -14.25
CA ILE A 131 -8.93 0.33 -12.80
C ILE A 131 -10.27 -0.08 -12.21
N LEU A 132 -10.24 -1.10 -11.35
CA LEU A 132 -11.35 -1.42 -10.45
C LEU A 132 -11.15 -0.62 -9.17
N ASN A 133 -12.13 0.22 -8.83
CA ASN A 133 -12.15 0.93 -7.56
C ASN A 133 -13.20 0.28 -6.67
N VAL A 134 -12.77 -0.62 -5.78
CA VAL A 134 -13.63 -1.15 -4.73
C VAL A 134 -13.74 -0.11 -3.63
N ARG A 135 -14.97 0.29 -3.31
CA ARG A 135 -15.26 1.17 -2.18
C ARG A 135 -16.06 0.38 -1.18
N ASP A 136 -15.57 0.33 0.05
CA ASP A 136 -16.35 -0.18 1.16
C ASP A 136 -17.34 0.91 1.61
N PRO A 137 -18.66 0.73 1.40
CA PRO A 137 -19.66 1.69 1.85
C PRO A 137 -19.71 1.79 3.38
N ASP A 138 -19.29 0.74 4.08
CA ASP A 138 -19.29 0.62 5.53
C ASP A 138 -17.92 0.98 6.11
N ARG A 139 -17.37 2.14 5.74
CA ARG A 139 -16.14 2.69 6.32
C ARG A 139 -16.20 2.81 7.86
N GLU A 140 -17.39 2.75 8.45
CA GLU A 140 -17.66 2.68 9.89
C GLU A 140 -17.20 1.34 10.53
N HIS A 141 -17.01 0.29 9.73
CA HIS A 141 -16.48 -1.03 10.13
C HIS A 141 -15.04 -1.28 9.65
N SER A 142 -14.31 -0.24 9.20
CA SER A 142 -12.88 -0.38 8.91
C SER A 142 -12.17 -0.89 10.16
N TYR A 143 -11.41 -1.98 10.05
CA TYR A 143 -10.79 -2.63 11.20
C TYR A 143 -10.02 -1.60 12.03
N ASP A 144 -10.46 -1.41 13.28
CA ASP A 144 -9.84 -0.43 14.16
C ASP A 144 -8.47 -0.93 14.58
N HIS A 145 -7.46 -0.44 13.85
CA HIS A 145 -6.08 -0.72 14.13
C HIS A 145 -5.68 -0.25 15.53
N ARG A 146 -6.40 0.67 16.19
CA ARG A 146 -6.10 1.21 17.54
C ARG A 146 -6.60 0.32 18.68
N GLU A 147 -7.80 -0.22 18.56
CA GLU A 147 -8.39 -1.07 19.61
C GLU A 147 -7.96 -2.53 19.49
N LEU A 148 -7.58 -2.98 18.29
CA LEU A 148 -7.23 -4.38 17.98
C LEU A 148 -8.15 -5.41 18.66
N PRO A 149 -9.48 -5.26 18.52
CA PRO A 149 -10.38 -6.27 19.04
C PRO A 149 -10.09 -7.61 18.35
N VAL A 150 -10.41 -8.70 19.04
CA VAL A 150 -10.36 -10.04 18.44
C VAL A 150 -11.27 -10.03 17.21
N ARG A 151 -10.68 -10.16 16.03
CA ARG A 151 -11.40 -10.20 14.76
C ARG A 151 -11.54 -11.65 14.33
N SER A 152 -12.73 -12.20 14.53
CA SER A 152 -13.10 -13.52 14.03
C SER A 152 -13.98 -13.37 12.78
N ARG A 153 -13.87 -14.33 11.86
CA ARG A 153 -14.85 -14.49 10.77
C ARG A 153 -16.14 -15.17 11.24
N ASP A 154 -16.15 -15.66 12.48
CA ASP A 154 -17.34 -16.26 13.10
C ASP A 154 -18.16 -15.18 13.79
N THR A 155 -19.18 -14.64 13.12
CA THR A 155 -20.18 -13.76 13.76
C THR A 155 -20.95 -14.49 14.87
N ILE A 156 -21.10 -15.81 14.75
CA ILE A 156 -21.67 -16.70 15.76
C ILE A 156 -20.77 -17.95 15.82
N PRO A 157 -19.88 -18.07 16.81
CA PRO A 157 -18.99 -19.24 16.94
C PRO A 157 -19.78 -20.52 17.24
N ASP A 158 -19.41 -21.65 16.62
CA ASP A 158 -19.85 -22.96 17.06
C ASP A 158 -19.47 -23.15 18.55
N GLY A 159 -20.43 -23.56 19.37
CA GLY A 159 -20.26 -23.79 20.82
C GLY A 159 -19.40 -25.02 21.16
N ARG A 160 -18.65 -25.53 20.19
CA ARG A 160 -17.79 -26.70 20.32
C ARG A 160 -16.69 -26.45 21.36
N ARG A 161 -16.55 -27.40 22.30
CA ARG A 161 -15.54 -27.32 23.37
C ARG A 161 -14.18 -27.90 23.00
N SER A 162 -14.10 -28.69 21.93
CA SER A 162 -12.89 -29.41 21.53
C SER A 162 -12.53 -29.09 20.09
N ARG A 163 -11.25 -29.05 19.76
CA ARG A 163 -10.78 -28.83 18.38
C ARG A 163 -11.45 -29.79 17.38
N PRO A 164 -11.87 -29.32 16.20
CA PRO A 164 -12.52 -30.17 15.21
C PRO A 164 -11.55 -31.22 14.65
N PRO A 165 -12.08 -32.34 14.11
CA PRO A 165 -11.25 -33.33 13.44
C PRO A 165 -10.66 -32.76 12.16
N VAL A 166 -9.45 -33.20 11.80
CA VAL A 166 -8.73 -32.73 10.59
C VAL A 166 -9.59 -32.85 9.34
N ARG A 167 -10.36 -33.94 9.21
CA ARG A 167 -11.25 -34.14 8.06
C ARG A 167 -12.35 -33.07 7.96
N ALA A 168 -12.97 -32.66 9.07
CA ALA A 168 -14.00 -31.63 9.03
C ALA A 168 -13.44 -30.27 8.62
N ILE A 169 -12.18 -29.97 8.99
CA ILE A 169 -11.50 -28.76 8.52
C ILE A 169 -11.21 -28.88 7.01
N ALA A 170 -10.70 -30.03 6.54
CA ALA A 170 -10.49 -30.27 5.12
C ALA A 170 -11.78 -30.10 4.30
N ASP A 171 -12.89 -30.69 4.75
CA ASP A 171 -14.19 -30.58 4.10
C ASP A 171 -14.67 -29.11 4.04
N TYR A 172 -14.49 -28.35 5.12
CA TYR A 172 -14.80 -26.91 5.14
C TYR A 172 -13.94 -26.13 4.14
N LEU A 173 -12.64 -26.42 4.08
CA LEU A 173 -11.68 -25.80 3.17
C LEU A 173 -11.83 -26.27 1.72
N GLY A 174 -12.76 -27.18 1.42
CA GLY A 174 -12.93 -27.74 0.07
C GLY A 174 -11.77 -28.63 -0.38
N LEU A 175 -11.03 -29.23 0.56
CA LEU A 175 -9.91 -30.12 0.26
C LEU A 175 -10.36 -31.58 0.24
N ASP A 176 -10.07 -32.28 -0.85
CA ASP A 176 -10.34 -33.72 -0.98
C ASP A 176 -9.54 -34.55 0.04
N GLU A 177 -8.34 -34.08 0.39
CA GLU A 177 -7.43 -34.71 1.34
C GLU A 177 -6.91 -33.71 2.37
N PRO A 178 -6.54 -34.17 3.59
CA PRO A 178 -6.00 -33.31 4.62
C PRO A 178 -4.53 -32.94 4.34
N ILE A 179 -4.34 -31.98 3.44
CA ILE A 179 -3.04 -31.47 2.99
C ILE A 179 -2.85 -30.00 3.38
N CYS A 180 -1.60 -29.54 3.37
CA CYS A 180 -1.28 -28.15 3.71
C CYS A 180 -1.90 -27.20 2.67
N LEU A 181 -2.62 -26.16 3.10
CA LEU A 181 -3.21 -25.15 2.19
C LEU A 181 -2.16 -24.48 1.29
N ILE A 182 -0.93 -24.32 1.79
CA ILE A 182 0.12 -23.56 1.09
C ILE A 182 0.91 -24.45 0.12
N CYS A 183 1.41 -25.60 0.60
CA CYS A 183 2.33 -26.44 -0.18
C CYS A 183 1.78 -27.81 -0.57
N TRP A 184 0.54 -28.14 -0.22
CA TRP A 184 -0.12 -29.42 -0.53
C TRP A 184 0.57 -30.67 0.06
N GLN A 185 1.55 -30.50 0.94
CA GLN A 185 2.24 -31.61 1.59
C GLN A 185 1.50 -32.09 2.85
N ALA A 186 1.70 -33.37 3.16
CA ALA A 186 1.28 -34.02 4.39
C ALA A 186 2.52 -34.49 5.21
N PRO A 187 2.42 -34.72 6.53
CA PRO A 187 1.24 -34.55 7.38
C PRO A 187 0.93 -33.07 7.70
N VAL A 188 -0.30 -32.82 8.16
CA VAL A 188 -0.79 -31.50 8.56
C VAL A 188 -1.08 -31.38 10.05
N GLU A 189 -1.03 -30.16 10.53
CA GLU A 189 -1.41 -29.73 11.88
C GLU A 189 -2.63 -28.79 11.79
N ARG A 190 -3.39 -28.74 12.88
CA ARG A 190 -4.53 -27.82 13.04
C ARG A 190 -3.98 -26.48 13.52
N ALA A 191 -3.82 -25.55 12.60
CA ALA A 191 -3.42 -24.18 12.92
C ALA A 191 -4.68 -23.39 13.27
N HIS A 192 -4.71 -22.78 14.46
CA HIS A 192 -5.77 -21.82 14.77
C HIS A 192 -5.50 -20.54 13.98
N VAL A 193 -6.54 -20.00 13.37
CA VAL A 193 -6.50 -18.71 12.67
C VAL A 193 -6.36 -17.59 13.72
N VAL A 194 -7.24 -17.58 14.71
CA VAL A 194 -7.08 -16.85 15.98
C VAL A 194 -6.73 -17.87 17.07
N PRO A 195 -5.58 -17.76 17.76
CA PRO A 195 -5.19 -18.67 18.83
C PRO A 195 -6.21 -18.74 19.98
N GLU A 196 -6.36 -19.94 20.57
CA GLU A 196 -7.19 -20.18 21.75
C GLU A 196 -6.82 -19.24 22.94
N SER A 197 -5.53 -18.96 23.12
CA SER A 197 -5.04 -18.03 24.15
C SER A 197 -5.47 -16.57 23.94
N LEU A 198 -5.90 -16.23 22.72
CA LEU A 198 -6.41 -14.90 22.34
C LEU A 198 -7.93 -14.91 22.15
N GLY A 199 -8.62 -15.95 22.63
CA GLY A 199 -10.09 -16.06 22.54
C GLY A 199 -10.61 -16.71 21.26
N GLY A 200 -9.74 -17.34 20.46
CA GLY A 200 -10.15 -18.08 19.27
C GLY A 200 -11.09 -19.25 19.57
N SER A 201 -12.09 -19.44 18.71
CA SER A 201 -13.09 -20.51 18.82
C SER A 201 -12.53 -21.88 18.40
N ASN A 202 -13.25 -22.96 18.73
CA ASN A 202 -13.02 -24.29 18.16
C ASN A 202 -13.90 -24.56 16.92
N ASP A 203 -14.41 -23.51 16.28
CA ASP A 203 -15.17 -23.61 15.04
C ASP A 203 -14.25 -24.02 13.88
N VAL A 204 -14.72 -24.81 12.92
CA VAL A 204 -13.94 -25.21 11.73
C VAL A 204 -13.43 -23.99 10.93
N ARG A 205 -14.18 -22.89 10.96
CA ARG A 205 -13.84 -21.62 10.31
C ARG A 205 -12.63 -20.91 10.94
N ASN A 206 -12.31 -21.22 12.19
CA ASN A 206 -11.13 -20.71 12.90
C ASN A 206 -9.90 -21.63 12.76
N PHE A 207 -9.90 -22.57 11.80
CA PHE A 207 -8.74 -23.43 11.53
C PHE A 207 -8.29 -23.42 10.08
N ALA A 208 -6.97 -23.51 9.91
CA ALA A 208 -6.30 -23.88 8.69
C ALA A 208 -5.57 -25.22 8.85
N LEU A 209 -5.40 -25.94 7.75
CA LEU A 209 -4.52 -27.12 7.69
C LEU A 209 -3.16 -26.69 7.13
N LEU A 210 -2.13 -26.76 7.96
CA LEU A 210 -0.77 -26.37 7.61
C LEU A 210 0.21 -27.51 7.94
N CYS A 211 1.24 -27.71 7.10
CA CYS A 211 2.32 -28.63 7.47
C CYS A 211 3.14 -28.05 8.64
N PRO A 212 3.94 -28.86 9.38
CA PRO A 212 4.72 -28.37 10.53
C PRO A 212 5.68 -27.23 10.21
N ARG A 213 6.10 -27.10 8.94
CA ARG A 213 6.92 -25.97 8.47
C ARG A 213 6.09 -24.69 8.42
N HIS A 214 4.99 -24.68 7.68
CA HIS A 214 4.14 -23.49 7.53
C HIS A 214 3.44 -23.11 8.83
N HIS A 215 3.02 -24.08 9.65
CA HIS A 215 2.41 -23.78 10.95
C HIS A 215 3.37 -23.06 11.91
N ARG A 216 4.67 -23.39 11.87
CA ARG A 216 5.70 -22.67 12.65
C ARG A 216 5.91 -21.23 12.19
N GLU A 217 5.56 -20.93 10.93
CA GLU A 217 5.70 -19.61 10.33
C GLU A 217 4.42 -18.78 10.38
N ALA A 218 3.26 -19.40 10.48
CA ALA A 218 1.96 -18.71 10.48
C ALA A 218 1.80 -17.79 11.70
N PRO A 219 1.28 -16.56 11.56
CA PRO A 219 1.24 -15.58 12.63
C PRO A 219 0.34 -16.01 13.81
N ASP A 220 0.75 -15.73 15.04
CA ASP A 220 -0.07 -15.86 16.26
C ASP A 220 -0.65 -14.49 16.66
N VAL A 221 -1.77 -14.09 16.05
CA VAL A 221 -2.38 -12.76 16.21
C VAL A 221 -3.87 -12.86 16.50
N ALA A 222 -4.44 -11.83 17.14
CA ALA A 222 -5.88 -11.75 17.43
C ALA A 222 -6.75 -11.37 16.21
N ASP A 223 -6.13 -11.24 15.03
CA ASP A 223 -6.76 -10.81 13.78
C ASP A 223 -6.79 -11.95 12.75
N ALA A 224 -7.96 -12.53 12.52
CA ALA A 224 -8.14 -13.60 11.53
C ALA A 224 -7.77 -13.16 10.11
N GLU A 225 -8.03 -11.90 9.74
CA GLU A 225 -7.69 -11.42 8.39
C GLU A 225 -6.19 -11.32 8.20
N ALA A 226 -5.44 -10.96 9.24
CA ALA A 226 -3.98 -10.97 9.17
C ALA A 226 -3.43 -12.37 8.95
N PHE A 227 -4.00 -13.39 9.60
CA PHE A 227 -3.63 -14.79 9.36
C PHE A 227 -3.93 -15.21 7.92
N TRP A 228 -5.14 -14.94 7.41
CA TRP A 228 -5.53 -15.32 6.06
C TRP A 228 -4.77 -14.53 4.98
N SER A 229 -4.51 -13.25 5.21
CA SER A 229 -3.63 -12.43 4.36
C SER A 229 -2.22 -13.03 4.30
N TRP A 230 -1.70 -13.53 5.43
CA TRP A 230 -0.43 -14.25 5.42
C TRP A 230 -0.50 -15.58 4.67
N VAL A 231 -1.58 -16.35 4.80
CA VAL A 231 -1.78 -17.60 4.02
C VAL A 231 -1.76 -17.31 2.52
N ASP A 232 -2.48 -16.27 2.09
CA ASP A 232 -2.54 -15.84 0.70
C ASP A 232 -1.14 -15.50 0.14
N TYR A 233 -0.41 -14.66 0.85
CA TYR A 233 0.97 -14.33 0.52
C TYR A 233 1.89 -15.57 0.53
N ALA A 234 1.72 -16.46 1.51
CA ALA A 234 2.53 -17.66 1.62
C ALA A 234 2.24 -18.65 0.48
N CYS A 235 0.99 -18.74 0.01
CA CYS A 235 0.61 -19.50 -1.19
C CYS A 235 1.35 -19.02 -2.44
N GLU A 236 1.57 -17.72 -2.59
CA GLU A 236 2.36 -17.16 -3.70
C GLU A 236 3.87 -17.42 -3.49
N ARG A 237 4.38 -17.12 -2.29
CA ARG A 237 5.81 -17.27 -1.95
C ARG A 237 6.30 -18.71 -2.07
N ASP A 238 5.52 -19.63 -1.53
CA ASP A 238 5.88 -21.04 -1.36
C ASP A 238 5.13 -21.95 -2.36
N GLY A 239 4.45 -21.38 -3.36
CA GLY A 239 3.64 -22.12 -4.34
C GLY A 239 4.43 -23.16 -5.14
N HIS A 240 5.72 -22.93 -5.34
CA HIS A 240 6.64 -23.90 -5.96
C HIS A 240 6.72 -25.24 -5.21
N MET A 241 6.48 -25.24 -3.89
CA MET A 241 6.54 -26.45 -3.05
C MET A 241 5.39 -27.43 -3.31
N LYS A 242 4.31 -26.97 -3.95
CA LYS A 242 3.17 -27.81 -4.35
C LYS A 242 3.59 -28.94 -5.29
N TRP A 243 4.65 -28.70 -6.05
CA TRP A 243 5.16 -29.61 -7.08
C TRP A 243 6.39 -30.39 -6.60
N GLU A 244 6.81 -30.21 -5.34
CA GLU A 244 7.89 -30.99 -4.75
C GLU A 244 7.48 -32.46 -4.67
N GLY A 245 8.32 -33.34 -5.23
CA GLY A 245 8.08 -34.78 -5.27
C GLY A 245 7.25 -35.26 -6.45
N VAL A 246 6.72 -34.37 -7.30
CA VAL A 246 6.12 -34.75 -8.57
C VAL A 246 7.22 -35.19 -9.53
N ASP A 247 6.99 -36.29 -10.26
CA ASP A 247 7.99 -36.80 -11.20
C ASP A 247 8.20 -35.83 -12.38
N PRO A 248 9.45 -35.66 -12.86
CA PRO A 248 9.73 -34.72 -13.95
C PRO A 248 8.99 -35.02 -15.26
N GLU A 249 8.58 -36.27 -15.50
CA GLU A 249 7.85 -36.64 -16.72
C GLU A 249 6.42 -36.10 -16.70
N THR A 250 5.74 -36.18 -15.54
CA THR A 250 4.43 -35.57 -15.32
C THR A 250 4.48 -34.06 -15.42
N LEU A 251 5.51 -33.41 -14.86
CA LEU A 251 5.70 -31.96 -15.00
C LEU A 251 5.91 -31.58 -16.47
N ALA A 252 6.73 -32.32 -17.22
CA ALA A 252 6.93 -32.08 -18.64
C ALA A 252 5.65 -32.28 -19.46
N LYS A 253 4.82 -33.27 -19.12
CA LYS A 253 3.50 -33.47 -19.74
C LYS A 253 2.56 -32.29 -19.49
N ALA A 254 2.55 -31.76 -18.27
CA ALA A 254 1.74 -30.59 -17.92
C ALA A 254 2.20 -29.34 -18.71
N GLU A 255 3.50 -29.09 -18.81
CA GLU A 255 4.05 -28.02 -19.63
C GLU A 255 3.71 -28.18 -21.12
N HIS A 256 3.70 -29.42 -21.63
CA HIS A 256 3.34 -29.71 -23.02
C HIS A 256 1.88 -29.37 -23.36
N VAL A 257 0.97 -29.46 -22.39
CA VAL A 257 -0.42 -29.01 -22.55
C VAL A 257 -0.63 -27.52 -22.26
N GLY A 258 0.46 -26.76 -22.08
CA GLY A 258 0.46 -25.31 -21.91
C GLY A 258 0.29 -24.84 -20.46
N LEU A 259 0.43 -25.72 -19.47
CA LEU A 259 0.43 -25.31 -18.06
C LEU A 259 1.79 -24.71 -17.70
N HIS A 260 1.81 -23.50 -17.17
CA HIS A 260 3.02 -22.89 -16.62
C HIS A 260 3.16 -23.28 -15.14
N ILE A 261 4.15 -24.12 -14.84
CA ILE A 261 4.42 -24.60 -13.47
C ILE A 261 5.70 -23.95 -12.96
N ASP A 262 5.59 -23.13 -11.91
CA ASP A 262 6.77 -22.65 -11.20
C ASP A 262 7.26 -23.72 -10.21
N THR A 263 8.45 -24.26 -10.46
CA THR A 263 9.12 -25.24 -9.60
C THR A 263 10.27 -24.64 -8.81
N ARG A 264 10.56 -23.33 -8.96
CA ARG A 264 11.72 -22.67 -8.36
C ARG A 264 11.31 -21.51 -7.49
N GLY A 265 11.37 -21.74 -6.19
CA GLY A 265 11.13 -20.70 -5.19
C GLY A 265 12.24 -19.67 -5.07
N PRO A 266 11.92 -18.45 -4.60
CA PRO A 266 12.94 -17.50 -4.18
C PRO A 266 13.73 -18.07 -3.00
N VAL A 267 15.06 -18.08 -3.13
CA VAL A 267 15.96 -18.52 -2.05
C VAL A 267 15.80 -17.60 -0.85
N ARG A 268 15.41 -18.15 0.31
CA ARG A 268 15.44 -17.42 1.58
C ARG A 268 16.89 -17.16 1.97
N LYS A 269 17.27 -15.88 2.05
CA LYS A 269 18.67 -15.47 2.12
C LYS A 269 19.26 -15.50 3.54
N SER A 270 18.45 -15.59 4.59
CA SER A 270 18.95 -15.46 5.97
C SER A 270 18.34 -16.44 6.97
N VAL A 271 19.19 -16.88 7.90
CA VAL A 271 18.86 -17.70 9.08
C VAL A 271 18.51 -16.80 10.28
N ARG A 272 18.86 -15.51 10.24
CA ARG A 272 18.62 -14.59 11.37
C ARG A 272 17.15 -14.20 11.45
N HIS A 273 16.63 -14.13 12.66
CA HIS A 273 15.22 -13.84 12.91
C HIS A 273 14.76 -12.51 12.31
N PHE A 274 15.48 -11.42 12.58
CA PHE A 274 15.11 -10.09 12.09
C PHE A 274 15.14 -9.97 10.55
N ASP A 275 16.04 -10.68 9.88
CA ASP A 275 16.03 -10.70 8.41
C ASP A 275 14.75 -11.34 7.87
N ARG A 276 14.22 -12.36 8.56
CA ARG A 276 12.91 -12.94 8.20
C ARG A 276 11.78 -11.95 8.42
N VAL A 277 11.80 -11.17 9.50
CA VAL A 277 10.81 -10.11 9.75
C VAL A 277 10.85 -9.08 8.63
N ARG A 278 12.05 -8.61 8.24
CA ARG A 278 12.22 -7.69 7.11
C ARG A 278 11.71 -8.29 5.80
N ASP A 279 12.03 -9.56 5.53
CA ASP A 279 11.55 -10.23 4.31
C ASP A 279 10.02 -10.31 4.28
N GLU A 280 9.36 -10.59 5.41
CA GLU A 280 7.91 -10.56 5.54
C GLU A 280 7.36 -9.14 5.32
N LEU A 281 7.94 -8.12 5.96
CA LEU A 281 7.53 -6.72 5.79
C LEU A 281 7.61 -6.25 4.33
N VAL A 282 8.70 -6.57 3.63
CA VAL A 282 8.88 -6.18 2.23
C VAL A 282 7.92 -6.93 1.32
N ARG A 283 7.81 -8.25 1.44
CA ARG A 283 7.11 -9.07 0.45
C ARG A 283 5.62 -9.18 0.71
N HIS A 284 5.20 -9.20 1.97
CA HIS A 284 3.80 -9.28 2.33
C HIS A 284 3.16 -7.88 2.39
N TYR A 285 3.80 -6.94 3.08
CA TYR A 285 3.24 -5.62 3.35
C TYR A 285 3.79 -4.52 2.43
N GLY A 286 4.69 -4.86 1.51
CA GLY A 286 5.22 -3.92 0.51
C GLY A 286 6.18 -2.88 1.08
N TRP A 287 6.83 -3.16 2.22
CA TRP A 287 7.68 -2.16 2.87
C TRP A 287 8.85 -1.73 1.98
N SER A 288 9.08 -0.42 1.88
CA SER A 288 10.16 0.17 1.09
C SER A 288 11.41 0.47 1.93
N PRO A 289 12.60 0.64 1.30
CA PRO A 289 13.81 1.03 2.02
C PRO A 289 13.67 2.31 2.85
N GLU A 290 12.86 3.27 2.40
CA GLU A 290 12.56 4.51 3.12
C GLU A 290 11.83 4.24 4.45
N GLU A 291 10.95 3.24 4.48
CA GLU A 291 10.21 2.86 5.69
C GLU A 291 11.13 2.18 6.72
N PHE A 292 12.19 1.51 6.27
CA PHE A 292 13.24 0.98 7.15
C PHE A 292 14.28 2.03 7.55
N ALA A 293 14.43 3.12 6.78
CA ALA A 293 15.45 4.13 7.01
C ALA A 293 15.22 4.93 8.31
N GLY A 294 14.05 4.77 8.94
CA GLY A 294 13.85 5.09 10.35
C GLY A 294 14.25 6.51 10.71
N GLY A 295 13.68 7.50 10.01
CA GLY A 295 13.86 8.92 10.33
C GLY A 295 13.38 9.28 11.75
N HIS A 296 12.88 10.50 11.96
CA HIS A 296 12.47 10.96 13.30
C HIS A 296 11.35 10.14 13.98
N HIS A 297 10.72 9.20 13.27
CA HIS A 297 9.60 8.38 13.74
C HIS A 297 9.95 6.95 14.17
N TRP A 298 11.21 6.48 14.04
CA TRP A 298 11.56 5.09 14.39
C TRP A 298 11.33 4.78 15.88
N GLY A 299 11.61 5.75 16.77
CA GLY A 299 11.34 5.61 18.20
C GLY A 299 9.85 5.39 18.49
N ALA A 300 8.99 6.23 17.91
CA ALA A 300 7.54 6.12 18.03
C ALA A 300 7.02 4.80 17.44
N LEU A 301 7.56 4.37 16.30
CA LEU A 301 7.20 3.09 15.68
C LEU A 301 7.55 1.90 16.58
N MET A 302 8.70 1.92 17.26
CA MET A 302 9.11 0.86 18.18
C MET A 302 8.25 0.84 19.45
N GLU A 303 7.84 2.00 19.95
CA GLU A 303 6.91 2.11 21.08
C GLU A 303 5.55 1.53 20.70
N GLU A 304 4.97 1.96 19.58
CA GLU A 304 3.70 1.43 19.08
C GLU A 304 3.78 -0.06 18.75
N PHE A 305 4.89 -0.53 18.18
CA PHE A 305 5.12 -1.96 17.94
C PHE A 305 5.01 -2.77 19.22
N HIS A 306 5.62 -2.32 20.34
CA HIS A 306 5.48 -3.03 21.61
C HIS A 306 4.05 -2.97 22.17
N THR A 307 3.37 -1.83 22.03
CA THR A 307 1.95 -1.69 22.39
C THR A 307 1.07 -2.70 21.63
N VAL A 308 1.29 -2.85 20.31
CA VAL A 308 0.58 -3.82 19.47
C VAL A 308 0.91 -5.24 19.88
N MET A 309 2.19 -5.55 20.09
CA MET A 309 2.62 -6.88 20.53
C MET A 309 1.98 -7.27 21.87
N ASP A 310 1.93 -6.36 22.84
CA ASP A 310 1.39 -6.65 24.17
C ASP A 310 -0.14 -6.79 24.18
N SER A 311 -0.84 -6.09 23.28
CA SER A 311 -2.31 -6.08 23.24
C SER A 311 -2.92 -7.23 22.43
N ALA A 312 -2.27 -7.63 21.33
CA ALA A 312 -2.90 -8.48 20.32
C ALA A 312 -2.11 -9.75 19.98
N THR A 313 -1.05 -10.05 20.74
CA THR A 313 -0.29 -11.30 20.63
C THR A 313 -0.20 -11.99 21.98
N SER A 314 -0.10 -13.31 22.00
CA SER A 314 -0.06 -14.04 23.27
C SER A 314 1.29 -13.81 23.97
N THR A 315 1.28 -13.40 25.23
CA THR A 315 2.46 -13.21 26.08
C THR A 315 3.11 -14.53 26.53
N HIS A 316 2.86 -15.65 25.86
CA HIS A 316 3.46 -16.93 26.24
C HIS A 316 4.97 -16.87 26.05
N PHE A 317 5.68 -16.59 27.16
CA PHE A 317 7.13 -16.41 27.31
C PHE A 317 8.01 -17.57 26.78
N ASN A 318 7.41 -18.64 26.26
CA ASN A 318 8.08 -19.83 25.74
C ASN A 318 7.73 -20.19 24.28
N VAL A 319 6.89 -19.39 23.59
CA VAL A 319 6.67 -19.54 22.14
C VAL A 319 7.67 -18.65 21.43
N SER A 320 8.48 -19.20 20.53
CA SER A 320 9.40 -18.39 19.74
C SER A 320 8.61 -17.34 18.96
N LYS A 321 8.91 -16.05 19.14
CA LYS A 321 8.27 -14.99 18.35
C LYS A 321 8.41 -15.31 16.86
N LYS A 322 7.28 -15.41 16.18
CA LYS A 322 7.24 -15.74 14.76
C LYS A 322 7.49 -14.47 13.94
N ALA A 323 8.23 -14.60 12.85
CA ALA A 323 8.60 -13.44 12.03
C ALA A 323 7.38 -12.75 11.41
N SER A 324 6.37 -13.53 11.01
CA SER A 324 5.08 -13.05 10.51
C SER A 324 4.29 -12.25 11.56
N THR A 325 4.31 -12.68 12.82
CA THR A 325 3.66 -11.96 13.93
C THR A 325 4.30 -10.60 14.18
N GLU A 326 5.64 -10.54 14.22
CA GLU A 326 6.34 -9.27 14.38
C GLU A 326 6.16 -8.36 13.15
N ALA A 327 6.19 -8.91 11.94
CA ALA A 327 5.95 -8.14 10.72
C ALA A 327 4.54 -7.53 10.70
N TRP A 328 3.52 -8.31 11.09
CA TRP A 328 2.16 -7.79 11.26
C TRP A 328 2.11 -6.66 12.29
N ALA A 329 2.74 -6.83 13.45
CA ALA A 329 2.72 -5.81 14.50
C ALA A 329 3.40 -4.51 14.05
N PHE A 330 4.50 -4.60 13.30
CA PHE A 330 5.14 -3.44 12.67
C PHE A 330 4.22 -2.74 11.67
N GLU A 331 3.51 -3.49 10.83
CA GLU A 331 2.57 -2.93 9.87
C GLU A 331 1.40 -2.21 10.56
N VAL A 332 0.83 -2.80 11.61
CA VAL A 332 -0.24 -2.18 12.40
C VAL A 332 0.25 -0.90 13.09
N ALA A 333 1.42 -0.95 13.73
CA ALA A 333 2.02 0.23 14.35
C ALA A 333 2.24 1.36 13.35
N ARG A 334 2.72 1.04 12.14
CA ARG A 334 2.90 2.01 11.05
C ARG A 334 1.56 2.64 10.63
N ARG A 335 0.48 1.86 10.53
CA ARG A 335 -0.85 2.38 10.19
C ARG A 335 -1.41 3.31 11.25
N ARG A 336 -1.32 2.93 12.54
CA ARG A 336 -1.75 3.78 13.66
C ARG A 336 -1.08 5.15 13.63
N LEU A 337 0.24 5.19 13.44
CA LEU A 337 1.00 6.44 13.37
C LEU A 337 0.63 7.29 12.16
N LYS A 338 0.35 6.66 11.00
CA LYS A 338 -0.15 7.38 9.83
C LYS A 338 -1.53 7.97 10.05
N ASP A 339 -2.43 7.22 10.70
CA ASP A 339 -3.79 7.68 11.01
C ASP A 339 -3.77 8.82 12.04
N GLU A 340 -2.88 8.75 13.03
CA GLU A 340 -2.63 9.86 13.97
C GLU A 340 -2.09 11.09 13.26
N THR A 341 -1.12 10.94 12.36
CA THR A 341 -0.56 12.06 11.59
C THR A 341 -1.62 12.68 10.68
N ALA A 342 -2.46 11.86 10.04
CA ALA A 342 -3.55 12.33 9.19
C ALA A 342 -4.67 13.01 10.00
N GLN A 343 -4.96 12.54 11.22
CA GLN A 343 -5.88 13.21 12.15
C GLN A 343 -5.30 14.52 12.66
N ASP A 344 -4.03 14.54 13.05
CA ASP A 344 -3.31 15.75 13.47
C ASP A 344 -3.22 16.77 12.33
N GLU A 345 -3.01 16.33 11.09
CA GLU A 345 -3.04 17.20 9.90
C GLU A 345 -4.46 17.71 9.60
N ALA A 346 -5.50 16.87 9.72
CA ALA A 346 -6.88 17.28 9.53
C ALA A 346 -7.39 18.23 10.63
N ASP A 347 -6.97 18.01 11.87
CA ASP A 347 -7.26 18.88 13.01
C ASP A 347 -6.36 20.13 13.00
N SER A 348 -5.13 20.03 12.47
CA SER A 348 -4.25 21.16 12.15
C SER A 348 -4.81 22.01 11.03
N ASP A 349 -5.43 21.45 9.98
CA ASP A 349 -6.07 22.22 8.91
C ASP A 349 -7.36 22.89 9.40
N ARG A 350 -8.09 22.25 10.33
CA ARG A 350 -9.18 22.88 11.08
C ARG A 350 -8.69 23.94 12.05
N SER A 351 -7.47 23.79 12.56
CA SER A 351 -6.77 24.74 13.42
C SER A 351 -5.80 25.65 12.65
N ALA A 352 -5.78 25.62 11.31
CA ALA A 352 -4.90 26.44 10.47
C ALA A 352 -5.40 27.89 10.36
N VAL A 353 -6.14 28.32 11.37
CA VAL A 353 -5.88 29.59 12.03
C VAL A 353 -4.82 29.33 13.13
N SER A 354 -3.53 29.33 12.76
CA SER A 354 -2.32 29.26 13.62
C SER A 354 -1.82 27.83 13.95
N SER A 355 -0.58 27.38 13.67
CA SER A 355 0.74 28.02 13.73
C SER A 355 1.85 27.14 13.10
N ARG A 356 3.04 27.74 12.87
CA ARG A 356 4.30 27.06 12.50
C ARG A 356 5.04 26.49 13.75
N PRO A 357 5.36 25.18 13.84
CA PRO A 357 5.76 24.53 15.10
C PRO A 357 7.14 24.92 15.68
N ALA A 358 8.17 25.14 14.85
CA ALA A 358 9.53 25.39 15.32
C ALA A 358 9.73 26.80 15.91
N VAL A 359 9.03 27.79 15.35
CA VAL A 359 9.00 29.17 15.86
C VAL A 359 8.21 29.22 17.18
N ASP A 360 7.11 28.48 17.27
CA ASP A 360 6.30 28.37 18.49
C ASP A 360 7.08 27.78 19.68
N LEU A 361 7.96 26.81 19.45
CA LEU A 361 8.79 26.23 20.50
C LEU A 361 9.88 27.21 20.98
N ALA A 362 10.50 27.95 20.06
CA ALA A 362 11.51 28.95 20.39
C ALA A 362 10.89 30.18 21.11
N GLU A 363 9.72 30.66 20.66
CA GLU A 363 8.98 31.75 21.31
C GLU A 363 8.46 31.37 22.71
N ARG A 364 8.03 30.13 22.91
CA ARG A 364 7.66 29.60 24.25
C ARG A 364 8.85 29.56 25.21
N THR A 365 10.04 29.33 24.70
CA THR A 365 11.27 29.29 25.51
C THR A 365 11.72 30.70 25.90
N VAL A 366 11.59 31.68 25.00
CA VAL A 366 11.88 33.11 25.25
C VAL A 366 10.90 33.72 26.26
N ARG A 367 9.61 33.34 26.23
CA ARG A 367 8.59 33.80 27.19
C ARG A 367 8.87 33.41 28.64
N LYS A 368 9.71 32.41 28.89
CA LYS A 368 10.04 31.94 30.25
C LYS A 368 11.25 32.63 30.89
N SER A 369 12.00 33.47 30.18
CA SER A 369 13.15 34.21 30.75
C SER A 369 13.49 35.47 29.94
N PRO A 370 12.89 36.64 30.27
CA PRO A 370 12.98 37.85 29.43
C PRO A 370 14.31 38.62 29.51
N LEU A 371 15.25 38.19 30.36
CA LEU A 371 16.45 38.97 30.69
C LEU A 371 17.75 38.44 30.08
N ASN A 372 17.69 37.58 29.06
CA ASN A 372 18.91 36.98 28.50
C ASN A 372 19.01 37.22 26.98
N ASN A 373 19.98 38.05 26.58
CA ASN A 373 20.29 38.37 25.18
C ASN A 373 20.64 37.12 24.31
N GLY A 374 20.85 35.95 24.93
CA GLY A 374 21.04 34.68 24.23
C GLY A 374 19.76 34.09 23.61
N ALA A 375 18.58 34.50 24.05
CA ALA A 375 17.31 33.90 23.60
C ALA A 375 16.93 34.31 22.17
N GLN A 376 17.26 35.54 21.76
CA GLN A 376 17.08 36.01 20.37
C GLN A 376 18.06 35.32 19.41
N SER A 377 19.29 35.09 19.87
CA SER A 377 20.33 34.35 19.11
C SER A 377 19.90 32.91 18.77
N LEU A 378 19.15 32.27 19.67
CA LEU A 378 18.58 30.93 19.47
C LEU A 378 17.45 30.91 18.43
N VAL A 379 16.58 31.92 18.43
CA VAL A 379 15.52 32.06 17.41
C VAL A 379 16.13 32.33 16.04
N ASP A 380 17.18 33.17 15.98
CA ASP A 380 17.89 33.45 14.73
C ASP A 380 18.75 32.26 14.25
N ALA A 381 19.25 31.43 15.17
CA ALA A 381 19.91 30.17 14.84
C ALA A 381 18.93 29.11 14.31
N ALA A 382 17.73 29.01 14.90
CA ALA A 382 16.66 28.13 14.44
C ALA A 382 16.17 28.52 13.04
N ARG A 383 15.95 29.82 12.79
CA ARG A 383 15.64 30.31 11.43
C ARG A 383 16.73 30.01 10.42
N ARG A 384 18.01 30.11 10.81
CA ARG A 384 19.14 29.76 9.94
C ARG A 384 19.23 28.27 9.66
N ALA A 385 18.83 27.42 10.61
CA ALA A 385 18.79 25.97 10.44
C ALA A 385 17.66 25.56 9.48
N ASP A 386 16.46 26.13 9.62
CA ASP A 386 15.33 25.86 8.71
C ASP A 386 15.68 26.26 7.27
N ILE A 387 16.28 27.46 7.09
CA ILE A 387 16.76 27.93 5.78
C ILE A 387 17.85 26.99 5.21
N ALA A 388 18.74 26.46 6.05
CA ALA A 388 19.78 25.54 5.61
C ALA A 388 19.22 24.16 5.21
N ILE A 389 18.17 23.68 5.88
CA ILE A 389 17.49 22.42 5.57
C ILE A 389 16.75 22.52 4.24
N GLU A 390 16.02 23.62 4.02
CA GLU A 390 15.34 23.88 2.75
C GLU A 390 16.33 24.09 1.59
N ALA A 391 17.44 24.79 1.83
CA ALA A 391 18.51 24.93 0.85
C ALA A 391 19.16 23.58 0.51
N ALA A 392 19.37 22.70 1.49
CA ALA A 392 19.92 21.36 1.27
C ALA A 392 18.97 20.44 0.49
N ALA A 393 17.65 20.59 0.68
CA ALA A 393 16.65 19.88 -0.11
C ALA A 393 16.67 20.34 -1.57
N LEU A 394 16.72 21.66 -1.80
CA LEU A 394 16.79 22.24 -3.14
C LEU A 394 18.06 21.82 -3.90
N VAL A 395 19.22 21.76 -3.22
CA VAL A 395 20.48 21.29 -3.82
C VAL A 395 20.39 19.81 -4.24
N ARG A 396 19.72 18.96 -3.45
CA ARG A 396 19.51 17.54 -3.81
C ARG A 396 18.61 17.37 -5.03
N ASP A 397 17.58 18.19 -5.16
CA ASP A 397 16.69 18.18 -6.33
C ASP A 397 17.39 18.68 -7.60
N ILE A 398 18.24 19.70 -7.49
CA ILE A 398 19.03 20.22 -8.62
C ILE A 398 20.06 19.17 -9.09
N ILE A 399 20.74 18.48 -8.15
CA ILE A 399 21.65 17.38 -8.47
C ILE A 399 20.93 16.23 -9.18
N SER A 400 19.70 15.92 -8.74
CA SER A 400 18.91 14.81 -9.28
C SER A 400 18.31 15.13 -10.66
N SER A 401 18.02 16.40 -10.95
CA SER A 401 17.37 16.83 -12.19
C SER A 401 18.33 17.23 -13.32
N ALA A 402 19.52 17.76 -12.99
CA ALA A 402 20.41 18.34 -14.00
C ALA A 402 21.44 17.36 -14.60
N GLY A 403 21.55 16.13 -14.10
CA GLY A 403 22.45 15.09 -14.66
C GLY A 403 23.93 15.52 -14.75
N VAL A 404 24.35 16.49 -13.93
CA VAL A 404 25.69 17.10 -14.01
C VAL A 404 26.72 16.30 -13.24
N SER A 405 27.83 16.02 -13.91
CA SER A 405 28.88 15.11 -13.43
C SER A 405 29.97 15.76 -12.58
N SER A 406 29.88 17.06 -12.25
CA SER A 406 30.87 17.73 -11.42
C SER A 406 30.28 18.75 -10.43
N ALA A 407 30.88 18.82 -9.23
CA ALA A 407 30.46 19.73 -8.16
C ALA A 407 30.55 21.22 -8.55
N GLU A 408 31.39 21.56 -9.52
CA GLU A 408 31.61 22.93 -9.99
C GLU A 408 30.45 23.42 -10.88
N GLU A 409 29.86 22.53 -11.68
CA GLU A 409 28.65 22.82 -12.48
C GLU A 409 27.42 22.96 -11.60
N VAL A 410 27.31 22.13 -10.56
CA VAL A 410 26.24 22.23 -9.55
C VAL A 410 26.30 23.59 -8.86
N LEU A 411 27.49 24.04 -8.44
CA LEU A 411 27.68 25.35 -7.81
C LEU A 411 27.38 26.53 -8.75
N ARG A 412 27.63 26.38 -10.06
CA ARG A 412 27.28 27.40 -11.06
C ARG A 412 25.77 27.49 -11.25
N CYS A 413 25.07 26.36 -11.42
CA CYS A 413 23.62 26.32 -11.57
C CYS A 413 22.90 26.85 -10.31
N ILE A 414 23.39 26.52 -9.11
CA ILE A 414 22.85 27.08 -7.86
C ILE A 414 23.02 28.60 -7.82
N LYS A 415 24.17 29.14 -8.23
CA LYS A 415 24.39 30.59 -8.25
C LYS A 415 23.47 31.31 -9.24
N GLU A 416 23.24 30.71 -10.42
CA GLU A 416 22.35 31.26 -11.45
C GLU A 416 20.87 31.22 -11.00
N GLU A 417 20.42 30.10 -10.42
CA GLU A 417 19.06 29.95 -9.90
C GLU A 417 18.77 30.85 -8.69
N VAL A 418 19.74 30.97 -7.76
CA VAL A 418 19.63 31.90 -6.63
C VAL A 418 19.58 33.34 -7.12
N ALA A 419 20.36 33.71 -8.14
CA ALA A 419 20.32 35.05 -8.71
C ALA A 419 18.98 35.33 -9.41
N ASP A 420 18.43 34.38 -10.16
CA ASP A 420 17.14 34.55 -10.83
C ASP A 420 15.97 34.60 -9.84
N ARG A 421 15.95 33.72 -8.83
CA ARG A 421 14.95 33.77 -7.76
C ARG A 421 15.06 35.02 -6.90
N THR A 422 16.27 35.50 -6.61
CA THR A 422 16.44 36.79 -5.91
C THR A 422 15.88 37.92 -6.75
N ALA A 423 16.16 37.96 -8.06
CA ALA A 423 15.58 38.96 -8.95
C ALA A 423 14.05 38.81 -9.09
N GLN A 424 13.52 37.58 -9.02
CA GLN A 424 12.09 37.32 -9.05
C GLN A 424 11.40 37.74 -7.75
N PHE A 425 12.05 37.53 -6.60
CA PHE A 425 11.61 38.04 -5.30
C PHE A 425 11.68 39.57 -5.24
N ASP A 426 12.70 40.20 -5.79
CA ASP A 426 12.80 41.67 -5.86
C ASP A 426 11.70 42.26 -6.77
N ARG A 427 11.34 41.57 -7.86
CA ARG A 427 10.19 41.92 -8.72
C ARG A 427 8.86 41.74 -7.99
N LEU A 428 8.68 40.63 -7.28
CA LEU A 428 7.50 40.34 -6.46
C LEU A 428 7.37 41.30 -5.27
N ASP A 429 8.46 41.69 -4.61
CA ASP A 429 8.46 42.68 -3.53
C ASP A 429 8.07 44.07 -4.07
N GLY A 430 8.50 44.39 -5.30
CA GLY A 430 8.06 45.59 -6.02
C GLY A 430 6.57 45.61 -6.39
N GLU A 431 5.99 44.44 -6.71
CA GLU A 431 4.58 44.30 -7.11
C GLU A 431 3.61 44.11 -5.93
N LEU A 432 4.06 43.44 -4.84
CA LEU A 432 3.23 43.13 -3.67
C LEU A 432 3.19 44.28 -2.64
N MET A 433 4.21 45.13 -2.62
CA MET A 433 4.26 46.32 -1.77
C MET A 433 3.87 47.54 -2.59
N GLY A 434 2.63 48.01 -2.40
CA GLY A 434 2.24 49.34 -2.85
C GLY A 434 3.10 50.39 -2.13
N HIS A 435 4.20 50.80 -2.74
CA HIS A 435 5.08 51.80 -2.15
C HIS A 435 4.46 53.18 -2.37
N ALA A 436 4.13 53.84 -1.26
CA ALA A 436 3.78 55.26 -1.25
C ALA A 436 4.81 56.02 -0.42
N VAL A 437 4.87 57.34 -0.57
CA VAL A 437 5.65 58.20 0.33
C VAL A 437 4.74 58.82 1.38
N CYS A 438 5.18 58.83 2.63
CA CYS A 438 4.45 59.47 3.71
C CYS A 438 4.21 60.94 3.39
N ARG A 439 2.96 61.40 3.48
CA ARG A 439 2.62 62.80 3.23
C ARG A 439 3.44 63.80 4.06
N TYR A 440 3.82 63.43 5.28
CA TYR A 440 4.37 64.37 6.27
C TYR A 440 5.90 64.41 6.31
N CYS A 441 6.58 63.27 6.11
CA CYS A 441 8.04 63.23 6.09
C CYS A 441 8.65 62.76 4.77
N GLY A 442 7.85 62.44 3.75
CA GLY A 442 8.32 62.06 2.41
C GLY A 442 9.03 60.71 2.31
N HIS A 443 9.18 59.97 3.42
CA HIS A 443 9.84 58.67 3.44
C HIS A 443 8.90 57.55 2.99
N ALA A 444 9.47 56.47 2.45
CA ALA A 444 8.71 55.32 1.96
C ALA A 444 7.88 54.67 3.07
N ILE A 445 6.62 54.37 2.74
CA ILE A 445 5.67 53.68 3.59
C ILE A 445 5.10 52.48 2.86
N ALA A 446 4.81 51.43 3.61
CA ALA A 446 4.24 50.19 3.12
C ALA A 446 3.03 49.80 3.97
N ARG A 447 2.10 49.08 3.35
CA ARG A 447 1.01 48.36 4.03
C ARG A 447 1.02 46.92 3.56
N ILE A 448 0.72 46.00 4.46
CA ILE A 448 0.54 44.59 4.14
C ILE A 448 -0.96 44.28 4.25
N GLY A 449 -1.62 43.98 3.13
CA GLY A 449 -3.07 43.77 3.08
C GLY A 449 -3.86 45.00 3.55
N ASN A 450 -4.83 44.80 4.44
CA ASN A 450 -5.71 45.86 5.00
C ASN A 450 -5.15 46.55 6.25
N SER A 451 -3.87 46.34 6.58
CA SER A 451 -3.25 46.94 7.76
C SER A 451 -2.98 48.45 7.59
N THR A 452 -2.81 49.16 8.71
CA THR A 452 -2.44 50.57 8.71
C THR A 452 -1.03 50.77 8.13
N TRP A 453 -0.87 51.78 7.28
CA TRP A 453 0.41 52.17 6.69
C TRP A 453 1.49 52.45 7.73
N ARG A 454 2.71 51.96 7.48
CA ARG A 454 3.89 52.13 8.34
C ARG A 454 5.10 52.52 7.50
N HIS A 455 6.05 53.23 8.11
CA HIS A 455 7.36 53.48 7.48
C HIS A 455 8.14 52.18 7.37
N SER A 456 8.89 51.99 6.28
CA SER A 456 9.84 50.88 6.20
C SER A 456 10.92 51.05 7.28
N ALA A 457 11.44 49.93 7.79
CA ALA A 457 12.36 49.92 8.94
C ALA A 457 13.67 50.70 8.71
N ALA A 458 13.97 51.07 7.45
CA ALA A 458 15.14 51.84 7.06
C ALA A 458 14.97 53.37 7.17
N ALA A 459 13.77 53.89 7.48
CA ALA A 459 13.56 55.33 7.59
C ALA A 459 14.06 55.89 8.94
N PRO A 460 14.93 56.91 8.97
CA PRO A 460 15.35 57.54 10.22
C PRO A 460 14.12 58.13 10.93
N MET A 461 13.93 57.77 12.21
CA MET A 461 12.82 58.26 13.05
C MET A 461 12.91 59.78 13.25
N SER A 462 12.49 60.57 12.27
CA SER A 462 12.37 62.01 12.41
C SER A 462 11.16 62.31 13.30
N ARG A 463 11.31 63.26 14.23
CA ARG A 463 10.34 63.55 15.31
C ARG A 463 8.93 63.92 14.82
N GLY A 464 8.75 64.22 13.52
CA GLY A 464 7.49 64.71 12.95
C GLY A 464 6.51 63.67 12.41
N CYS A 465 6.84 62.38 12.37
CA CYS A 465 6.03 61.36 11.67
C CYS A 465 5.25 60.41 12.60
N ARG A 466 4.67 60.95 13.69
CA ARG A 466 3.79 60.23 14.63
C ARG A 466 2.34 60.55 14.32
N ALA A 467 1.65 59.71 13.54
CA ALA A 467 0.30 60.05 13.06
C ALA A 467 -0.80 60.13 14.12
N ALA A 468 -0.57 59.72 15.37
CA ALA A 468 -1.53 59.94 16.45
C ALA A 468 -1.40 61.32 17.11
N SER A 469 -0.38 62.13 16.77
CA SER A 469 -0.17 63.47 17.33
C SER A 469 -0.86 64.58 16.55
N PHE A 470 -1.74 64.25 15.60
CA PHE A 470 -2.48 65.23 14.82
C PHE A 470 -3.98 64.97 14.92
N ASP A 471 -4.77 66.01 15.11
CA ASP A 471 -6.24 65.94 15.13
C ASP A 471 -6.82 65.65 13.72
N ARG A 472 -8.16 65.54 13.62
CA ARG A 472 -8.85 65.29 12.34
C ARG A 472 -8.61 66.38 11.29
N ASP A 473 -8.21 67.58 11.72
CA ASP A 473 -7.97 68.72 10.85
C ASP A 473 -6.48 68.90 10.50
N GLY A 474 -5.60 68.09 11.11
CA GLY A 474 -4.17 68.03 10.82
C GLY A 474 -3.30 68.95 11.68
N ASN A 475 -3.82 69.43 12.82
CA ASN A 475 -3.06 70.24 13.78
C ASN A 475 -2.47 69.37 14.89
N TRP A 476 -1.34 69.81 15.45
CA TRP A 476 -0.60 69.06 16.46
C TRP A 476 -1.33 69.02 17.82
N ASP A 477 -1.54 67.81 18.35
CA ASP A 477 -2.17 67.53 19.65
C ASP A 477 -1.35 66.48 20.43
N ASP A 478 -0.74 66.92 21.54
CA ASP A 478 0.11 66.10 22.41
C ASP A 478 -0.67 65.22 23.40
N SER A 479 -1.98 65.38 23.50
CA SER A 479 -2.84 64.62 24.44
C SER A 479 -3.26 63.25 23.91
N LEU A 480 -3.04 62.98 22.63
CA LEU A 480 -3.41 61.74 21.96
C LEU A 480 -2.38 60.62 22.18
N ASP A 481 -2.88 59.39 22.26
CA ASP A 481 -2.09 58.22 22.64
C ASP A 481 -1.06 57.85 21.57
N ARG A 482 0.21 57.68 21.97
CA ARG A 482 1.36 57.76 21.05
C ARG A 482 1.57 56.46 20.28
N ALA A 483 0.97 56.34 19.10
CA ALA A 483 1.23 55.23 18.17
C ALA A 483 1.82 55.70 16.82
N TRP A 484 2.83 54.97 16.34
CA TRP A 484 3.54 55.25 15.08
C TRP A 484 2.73 54.72 13.89
N LYS A 485 1.84 55.53 13.33
CA LYS A 485 1.17 55.26 12.06
C LYS A 485 1.66 56.26 11.00
N ALA A 486 1.67 55.86 9.73
CA ALA A 486 2.01 56.74 8.61
C ALA A 486 0.79 56.93 7.71
N SER A 487 0.77 58.00 6.90
CA SER A 487 -0.38 58.31 6.04
C SER A 487 0.08 58.53 4.59
N PRO A 488 -0.52 57.83 3.60
CA PRO A 488 -0.21 58.04 2.20
C PRO A 488 -0.80 59.37 1.68
N PRO A 489 -0.43 59.81 0.47
CA PRO A 489 -1.00 61.00 -0.16
C PRO A 489 -2.52 60.87 -0.36
N LYS A 490 -3.25 62.00 -0.44
CA LYS A 490 -4.74 62.06 -0.59
C LYS A 490 -5.18 61.40 -1.89
N THR A 491 -4.30 61.36 -2.88
CA THR A 491 -4.50 60.75 -4.19
C THR A 491 -4.46 59.21 -4.16
N TYR A 492 -4.07 58.60 -3.04
CA TYR A 492 -3.91 57.15 -2.89
C TYR A 492 -5.17 56.46 -2.29
N ARG A 493 -6.36 57.07 -2.43
CA ARG A 493 -7.60 56.50 -1.89
C ARG A 493 -8.15 55.37 -2.74
#